data_AF-A0A821E6K1-F1
#
_entry.id   AF-A0A821E6K1-F1
#
_cell.length_a   1.000
_cell.length_b   1.000
_cell.length_c   1.000
_cell.angle_alpha   90.00
_cell.angle_beta   90.00
_cell.angle_gamma   90.00
#
_symmetry.space_group_name_H-M   'P 1'
#
loop_
_entity.id
_entity.type
_entity.pdbx_description
1 polymer ?
#
loop_
_entity_poly.entity_id
_entity_poly.type
_entity_poly.pdbx_seq_one_letter_code
_entity_poly.pdbx_strand_id
1 'polypeptide(L)'
;MPQNEHIELHRKRHGRRFDHYEKQKKKEGRLPHILSKKAQTLRGIKAKLYNKRRQNEKIQMKKTIKSHEEKETKQRQEVPEGALPAYLLDREKQSRAKVLSNTIKQKRKEKAGKWDVPIPKVKAVSEAEVFRVVQSGKRRKKAWKRLVTKPCFVGEGFTRKPPKFERFIRPMALRFTKAHVTHPELKATFQLPIIGVKKNPSSPLYTSLGVITKGTVLEVNVSELGMVTQGGKVVWGKYAQVTNHPENDGCINAVLLTIKRKRMHESFIETTSITSYWQFLQMINWHEPWLIALCGFHVICLLIIILTRGHLNIQIFIFLGLQYINKLAAEKWQLFAGDQYFDSRGMFISTVLSLPVIINCCILVAIWLYESIVLLKICIKRVKKIRTEKNKDTDNDKKKKKE
;
A
#
# COMPACT_ATOMS: atom_id res chain seq x y z
N MET A 1 -14.40 27.21 -59.31
CA MET A 1 -13.33 27.27 -58.28
C MET A 1 -12.14 27.97 -58.89
N PRO A 2 -11.39 28.81 -58.15
CA PRO A 2 -10.15 29.36 -58.66
C PRO A 2 -9.17 28.21 -58.96
N GLN A 3 -8.53 28.26 -60.14
CA GLN A 3 -7.59 27.24 -60.59
C GLN A 3 -6.23 27.43 -59.90
N ASN A 4 -5.63 26.33 -59.46
CA ASN A 4 -4.28 26.26 -58.88
C ASN A 4 -4.04 27.19 -57.67
N GLU A 5 -2.77 27.31 -57.24
CA GLU A 5 -2.31 28.23 -56.19
C GLU A 5 -2.17 29.68 -56.69
N HIS A 6 -3.25 30.22 -57.24
CA HIS A 6 -3.29 31.58 -57.80
C HIS A 6 -2.81 32.68 -56.83
N ILE A 7 -2.98 32.52 -55.51
CA ILE A 7 -2.49 33.47 -54.49
C ILE A 7 -0.96 33.46 -54.39
N GLU A 8 -0.34 32.28 -54.45
CA GLU A 8 1.12 32.19 -54.45
C GLU A 8 1.71 32.70 -55.76
N LEU A 9 1.08 32.36 -56.90
CA LEU A 9 1.46 32.89 -58.21
C LEU A 9 1.35 34.42 -58.26
N HIS A 10 0.27 34.98 -57.70
CA HIS A 10 0.12 36.43 -57.58
C HIS A 10 1.22 37.05 -56.71
N ARG A 11 1.60 36.42 -55.59
CA ARG A 11 2.71 36.89 -54.74
C ARG A 11 4.07 36.79 -55.44
N LYS A 12 4.29 35.79 -56.28
CA LYS A 12 5.52 35.66 -57.09
C LYS A 12 5.60 36.73 -58.18
N ARG A 13 4.47 37.04 -58.82
CA ARG A 13 4.38 38.03 -59.91
C ARG A 13 4.38 39.48 -59.43
N HIS A 14 3.62 39.78 -58.39
CA HIS A 14 3.36 41.15 -57.93
C HIS A 14 3.88 41.43 -56.52
N GLY A 15 4.54 40.46 -55.89
CA GLY A 15 5.05 40.61 -54.53
C GLY A 15 3.95 40.58 -53.47
N ARG A 16 4.34 40.96 -52.25
CA ARG A 16 3.40 41.30 -51.17
C ARG A 16 3.22 42.82 -51.13
N ARG A 17 2.18 43.25 -50.44
CA ARG A 17 1.97 44.66 -50.12
C ARG A 17 3.24 45.26 -49.49
N PHE A 18 3.64 46.45 -49.90
CA PHE A 18 4.91 47.06 -49.48
C PHE A 18 5.08 47.15 -47.95
N ASP A 19 4.00 47.38 -47.21
CA ASP A 19 3.98 47.48 -45.74
C ASP A 19 3.85 46.12 -44.99
N HIS A 20 3.80 45.01 -45.71
CA HIS A 20 3.52 43.68 -45.16
C HIS A 20 4.55 43.28 -44.09
N TYR A 21 5.84 43.40 -44.42
CA TYR A 21 6.92 42.98 -43.53
C TYR A 21 7.05 43.89 -42.31
N GLU A 22 6.84 45.20 -42.47
CA GLU A 22 6.80 46.13 -41.34
C GLU A 22 5.64 45.82 -40.38
N LYS A 23 4.44 45.56 -40.91
CA LYS A 23 3.27 45.18 -40.11
C LYS A 23 3.50 43.87 -39.38
N GLN A 24 4.10 42.88 -40.03
CA GLN A 24 4.43 41.59 -39.42
C GLN A 24 5.43 41.77 -38.28
N LYS A 25 6.54 42.48 -38.50
CA LYS A 25 7.54 42.81 -37.47
C LYS A 25 6.92 43.53 -36.28
N LYS A 26 6.08 44.56 -36.52
CA LYS A 26 5.35 45.29 -35.46
C LYS A 26 4.32 44.41 -34.74
N LYS A 27 3.76 43.39 -35.39
CA LYS A 27 2.82 42.45 -34.76
C LYS A 27 3.55 41.46 -33.85
N GLU A 28 4.67 40.92 -34.29
CA GLU A 28 5.52 40.02 -33.50
C GLU A 28 6.11 40.73 -32.28
N GLY A 29 6.62 41.97 -32.46
CA GLY A 29 7.13 42.78 -31.35
C GLY A 29 6.07 43.15 -30.29
N ARG A 30 4.80 43.34 -30.68
CA ARG A 30 3.69 43.61 -29.74
C ARG A 30 3.13 42.36 -29.06
N LEU A 31 3.39 41.19 -29.62
CA LEU A 31 2.86 39.91 -29.14
C LEU A 31 3.13 39.65 -27.64
N PRO A 32 4.34 39.81 -27.07
CA PRO A 32 4.59 39.54 -25.66
C PRO A 32 3.75 40.43 -24.73
N HIS A 33 3.60 41.72 -25.05
CA HIS A 33 2.76 42.64 -24.28
C HIS A 33 1.27 42.27 -24.37
N ILE A 34 0.79 41.91 -25.56
CA ILE A 34 -0.59 41.45 -25.75
C ILE A 34 -0.84 40.17 -24.95
N LEU A 35 0.11 39.23 -24.95
CA LEU A 35 -0.01 37.98 -24.20
C LEU A 35 -0.02 38.21 -22.69
N SER A 36 0.83 39.10 -22.18
CA SER A 36 0.85 39.51 -20.77
C SER A 36 -0.46 40.19 -20.37
N LYS A 37 -0.91 41.17 -21.16
CA LYS A 37 -2.18 41.87 -20.95
C LYS A 37 -3.37 40.91 -20.96
N LYS A 38 -3.41 39.95 -21.90
CA LYS A 38 -4.45 38.91 -21.93
C LYS A 38 -4.43 38.04 -20.68
N ALA A 39 -3.25 37.69 -20.16
CA ALA A 39 -3.14 36.91 -18.92
C ALA A 39 -3.77 37.63 -17.71
N GLN A 40 -3.58 38.95 -17.63
CA GLN A 40 -4.07 39.78 -16.52
C GLN A 40 -5.54 40.19 -16.65
N THR A 41 -6.01 40.39 -17.88
CA THR A 41 -7.35 40.98 -18.15
C THR A 41 -8.45 39.94 -18.34
N LEU A 42 -8.12 38.73 -18.82
CA LEU A 42 -9.12 37.69 -19.02
C LEU A 42 -9.69 37.22 -17.67
N ARG A 43 -11.02 37.06 -17.60
CA ARG A 43 -11.73 36.58 -16.40
C ARG A 43 -12.51 35.30 -16.69
N GLY A 44 -12.83 34.55 -15.63
CA GLY A 44 -13.67 33.35 -15.70
C GLY A 44 -13.10 32.21 -16.56
N ILE A 45 -13.96 31.55 -17.34
CA ILE A 45 -13.59 30.40 -18.18
C ILE A 45 -12.53 30.78 -19.23
N LYS A 46 -12.60 31.99 -19.79
CA LYS A 46 -11.64 32.47 -20.80
C LYS A 46 -10.22 32.53 -20.23
N ALA A 47 -10.07 32.97 -18.98
CA ALA A 47 -8.78 32.97 -18.28
C ALA A 47 -8.24 31.55 -18.05
N LYS A 48 -9.11 30.63 -17.60
CA LYS A 48 -8.75 29.22 -17.37
C LYS A 48 -8.27 28.53 -18.65
N LEU A 49 -9.01 28.69 -19.76
CA LEU A 49 -8.64 28.14 -21.06
C LEU A 49 -7.32 28.73 -21.58
N TYR A 50 -7.14 30.04 -21.43
CA TYR A 50 -5.91 30.72 -21.82
C TYR A 50 -4.70 30.19 -21.05
N ASN A 51 -4.80 30.07 -19.73
CA ASN A 51 -3.73 29.54 -18.89
C ASN A 51 -3.41 28.08 -19.20
N LYS A 52 -4.44 27.24 -19.42
CA LYS A 52 -4.25 25.84 -19.83
C LYS A 52 -3.50 25.74 -21.17
N ARG A 53 -3.88 26.57 -22.15
CA ARG A 53 -3.18 26.66 -23.44
C ARG A 53 -1.72 27.09 -23.26
N ARG A 54 -1.44 28.13 -22.47
CA ARG A 54 -0.08 28.60 -22.19
C ARG A 54 0.77 27.56 -21.46
N GLN A 55 0.18 26.79 -20.55
CA GLN A 55 0.86 25.68 -19.89
C GLN A 55 1.27 24.59 -20.89
N ASN A 56 0.35 24.19 -21.79
CA ASN A 56 0.66 23.21 -22.84
C ASN A 56 1.76 23.71 -23.79
N GLU A 57 1.72 24.98 -24.21
CA GLU A 57 2.76 25.59 -25.05
C GLU A 57 4.13 25.57 -24.35
N LYS A 58 4.18 25.91 -23.06
CA LYS A 58 5.43 25.83 -22.26
C LYS A 58 5.95 24.40 -22.13
N ILE A 59 5.07 23.43 -21.89
CA ILE A 59 5.45 22.01 -21.78
C ILE A 59 6.01 21.51 -23.12
N GLN A 60 5.35 21.87 -24.23
CA GLN A 60 5.81 21.49 -25.57
C GLN A 60 7.19 22.07 -25.85
N MET A 61 7.40 23.37 -25.60
CA MET A 61 8.70 24.03 -25.78
C MET A 61 9.80 23.41 -24.91
N LYS A 62 9.49 23.08 -23.65
CA LYS A 62 10.44 22.39 -22.77
C LYS A 62 10.82 21.01 -23.29
N LYS A 63 9.84 20.24 -23.79
CA LYS A 63 10.10 18.92 -24.39
C LYS A 63 10.95 19.04 -25.67
N THR A 64 10.69 20.04 -26.52
CA THR A 64 11.47 20.24 -27.74
C THR A 64 12.90 20.68 -27.45
N ILE A 65 13.10 21.60 -26.51
CA ILE A 65 14.44 22.02 -26.06
C ILE A 65 15.21 20.83 -25.49
N LYS A 66 14.59 20.09 -24.56
CA LYS A 66 15.20 18.88 -23.97
C LYS A 66 15.57 17.85 -25.05
N SER A 67 14.69 17.61 -26.02
CA SER A 67 14.98 16.68 -27.12
C SER A 67 16.10 17.16 -28.06
N HIS A 68 16.36 18.47 -28.12
CA HIS A 68 17.46 19.05 -28.88
C HIS A 68 18.77 18.92 -28.11
N GLU A 69 18.77 19.28 -26.83
CA GLU A 69 19.91 19.13 -25.91
C GLU A 69 20.37 17.66 -25.84
N GLU A 70 19.44 16.70 -25.73
CA GLU A 70 19.71 15.25 -25.76
C GLU A 70 20.24 14.75 -27.11
N LYS A 71 19.99 15.45 -28.22
CA LYS A 71 20.56 15.12 -29.53
C LYS A 71 21.98 15.68 -29.68
N GLU A 72 22.22 16.89 -29.18
CA GLU A 72 23.53 17.54 -29.20
C GLU A 72 24.51 16.83 -28.27
N THR A 73 24.04 16.43 -27.09
CA THR A 73 24.80 15.55 -26.20
C THR A 73 24.59 14.09 -26.61
N LYS A 74 25.48 13.56 -27.46
CA LYS A 74 25.61 12.10 -27.64
C LYS A 74 26.12 11.47 -26.34
N GLN A 75 25.26 11.36 -25.34
CA GLN A 75 25.55 10.49 -24.20
C GLN A 75 25.60 9.07 -24.76
N ARG A 76 26.76 8.40 -24.63
CA ARG A 76 26.81 6.94 -24.75
C ARG A 76 25.75 6.42 -23.77
N GLN A 77 24.69 5.81 -24.29
CA GLN A 77 23.79 5.07 -23.44
C GLN A 77 24.65 4.00 -22.76
N GLU A 78 24.89 4.14 -21.46
CA GLU A 78 25.38 3.04 -20.65
C GLU A 78 24.35 1.92 -20.83
N VAL A 79 24.78 0.87 -21.51
CA VAL A 79 23.95 -0.32 -21.72
C VAL A 79 23.62 -0.81 -20.31
N PRO A 80 22.33 -0.77 -19.89
CA PRO A 80 21.98 -1.27 -18.57
C PRO A 80 22.46 -2.72 -18.48
N GLU A 81 23.30 -3.00 -17.48
CA GLU A 81 23.99 -4.27 -17.33
C GLU A 81 22.97 -5.42 -17.29
N GLY A 82 22.90 -6.18 -18.39
CA GLY A 82 21.88 -7.19 -18.61
C GLY A 82 21.44 -7.25 -20.08
N ALA A 83 22.36 -7.61 -20.98
CA ALA A 83 22.04 -7.86 -22.38
C ALA A 83 20.99 -8.99 -22.49
N LEU A 84 19.78 -8.62 -22.89
CA LEU A 84 18.74 -9.57 -23.25
C LEU A 84 18.84 -9.85 -24.76
N PRO A 85 18.75 -11.13 -25.19
CA PRO A 85 18.63 -11.48 -26.61
C PRO A 85 17.51 -10.68 -27.30
N ALA A 86 17.64 -10.42 -28.60
CA ALA A 86 16.71 -9.53 -29.34
C ALA A 86 15.22 -9.89 -29.17
N TYR A 87 14.89 -11.18 -29.04
CA TYR A 87 13.54 -11.69 -28.81
C TYR A 87 12.99 -11.47 -27.37
N LEU A 88 13.79 -10.93 -26.45
CA LEU A 88 13.44 -10.62 -25.06
C LEU A 88 13.41 -9.12 -24.75
N LEU A 89 13.80 -8.26 -25.71
CA LEU A 89 13.88 -6.80 -25.54
C LEU A 89 12.51 -6.13 -25.38
N ASP A 90 11.48 -6.60 -26.10
CA ASP A 90 10.12 -6.01 -26.08
C ASP A 90 9.20 -6.59 -25.00
N ARG A 91 9.68 -7.55 -24.20
CA ARG A 91 8.91 -8.10 -23.08
C ARG A 91 9.19 -7.27 -21.83
N GLU A 92 8.24 -6.41 -21.45
CA GLU A 92 8.19 -5.85 -20.09
C GLU A 92 8.38 -6.99 -19.07
N LYS A 93 9.46 -6.91 -18.27
CA LYS A 93 9.92 -7.91 -17.30
C LYS A 93 8.78 -8.72 -16.64
N GLN A 94 8.71 -10.01 -16.97
CA GLN A 94 8.47 -11.06 -15.97
C GLN A 94 9.80 -11.79 -15.78
N SER A 95 10.57 -11.39 -14.77
CA SER A 95 11.61 -12.24 -14.24
C SER A 95 10.97 -13.53 -13.71
N ARG A 96 11.52 -14.68 -14.11
CA ARG A 96 11.49 -16.01 -13.44
C ARG A 96 11.32 -17.18 -14.42
N ALA A 97 12.35 -17.48 -15.20
CA ALA A 97 12.47 -18.80 -15.83
C ALA A 97 13.11 -19.85 -14.88
N LYS A 98 13.88 -19.43 -13.86
CA LYS A 98 14.60 -20.36 -12.94
C LYS A 98 13.94 -20.59 -11.57
N VAL A 99 12.79 -19.98 -11.29
CA VAL A 99 12.08 -20.14 -9.99
C VAL A 99 10.89 -21.12 -10.08
N LEU A 100 10.50 -21.55 -11.29
CA LEU A 100 9.30 -22.36 -11.52
C LEU A 100 9.29 -23.72 -10.81
N SER A 101 10.44 -24.36 -10.61
CA SER A 101 10.55 -25.67 -9.96
C SER A 101 10.34 -25.61 -8.44
N ASN A 102 10.85 -24.57 -7.76
CA ASN A 102 10.63 -24.38 -6.31
C ASN A 102 9.24 -23.79 -6.01
N THR A 103 8.64 -23.08 -6.97
CA THR A 103 7.30 -22.51 -6.81
C THR A 103 6.20 -23.58 -6.79
N ILE A 104 6.38 -24.72 -7.47
CA ILE A 104 5.38 -25.81 -7.48
C ILE A 104 5.26 -26.45 -6.10
N LYS A 105 6.37 -26.54 -5.34
CA LYS A 105 6.39 -27.07 -3.98
C LYS A 105 5.79 -26.07 -2.97
N GLN A 106 6.02 -24.76 -3.13
CA GLN A 106 5.33 -23.71 -2.35
C GLN A 106 3.83 -23.59 -2.67
N LYS A 107 3.42 -23.78 -3.94
CA LYS A 107 2.01 -23.79 -4.38
C LYS A 107 1.13 -24.84 -3.68
N ARG A 108 1.72 -25.96 -3.23
CA ARG A 108 1.00 -26.99 -2.46
C ARG A 108 0.79 -26.58 -0.99
N LYS A 109 1.66 -25.75 -0.42
CA LYS A 109 1.57 -25.24 0.97
C LYS A 109 0.72 -23.96 1.12
N GLU A 110 0.60 -23.12 0.10
CA GLU A 110 -0.15 -21.84 0.15
C GLU A 110 -1.65 -21.92 -0.21
N LYS A 111 -2.23 -23.13 -0.33
CA LYS A 111 -3.55 -23.37 -0.95
C LYS A 111 -4.75 -22.62 -0.36
N ALA A 112 -4.60 -21.94 0.79
CA ALA A 112 -5.66 -21.20 1.47
C ALA A 112 -5.42 -19.67 1.61
N GLY A 113 -4.30 -19.11 1.14
CA GLY A 113 -3.89 -17.75 1.52
C GLY A 113 -3.81 -16.74 0.38
N LYS A 114 -4.69 -15.72 0.42
CA LYS A 114 -4.53 -14.38 -0.21
C LYS A 114 -4.82 -14.25 -1.72
N TRP A 115 -6.00 -14.70 -2.17
CA TRP A 115 -6.55 -14.22 -3.45
C TRP A 115 -7.41 -12.99 -3.22
N ASP A 116 -6.80 -11.81 -3.30
CA ASP A 116 -7.51 -10.54 -3.23
C ASP A 116 -8.01 -10.14 -4.63
N VAL A 117 -9.28 -9.74 -4.69
CA VAL A 117 -9.89 -9.12 -5.86
C VAL A 117 -9.37 -7.66 -5.97
N PRO A 118 -9.21 -7.06 -7.18
CA PRO A 118 -8.64 -5.72 -7.34
C PRO A 118 -9.26 -4.63 -6.46
N ILE A 119 -10.57 -4.70 -6.23
CA ILE A 119 -11.31 -3.82 -5.31
C ILE A 119 -11.93 -4.69 -4.21
N PRO A 120 -11.24 -4.89 -3.06
CA PRO A 120 -11.74 -5.77 -2.01
C PRO A 120 -12.83 -5.14 -1.16
N LYS A 121 -12.75 -3.83 -0.91
CA LYS A 121 -13.72 -3.07 -0.12
C LYS A 121 -14.33 -1.98 -1.00
N VAL A 122 -15.66 -1.93 -1.03
CA VAL A 122 -16.44 -0.92 -1.75
C VAL A 122 -17.29 -0.16 -0.75
N LYS A 123 -17.56 1.11 -1.04
CA LYS A 123 -18.55 1.90 -0.31
C LYS A 123 -19.89 1.14 -0.26
N ALA A 124 -20.44 0.99 0.95
CA ALA A 124 -21.76 0.39 1.12
C ALA A 124 -22.82 1.27 0.45
N VAL A 125 -23.72 0.65 -0.31
CA VAL A 125 -24.83 1.33 -0.98
C VAL A 125 -26.10 1.11 -0.17
N SER A 126 -26.78 2.20 0.19
CA SER A 126 -28.04 2.13 0.94
C SER A 126 -29.18 1.61 0.06
N GLU A 127 -30.19 0.98 0.66
CA GLU A 127 -31.35 0.49 -0.09
C GLU A 127 -32.15 1.61 -0.75
N ALA A 128 -32.23 2.78 -0.12
CA ALA A 128 -32.91 3.96 -0.66
C ALA A 128 -32.25 4.51 -1.93
N GLU A 129 -30.94 4.31 -2.07
CA GLU A 129 -30.20 4.72 -3.27
C GLU A 129 -30.47 3.76 -4.45
N VAL A 130 -30.61 2.46 -4.18
CA VAL A 130 -30.86 1.42 -5.20
C VAL A 130 -32.33 1.34 -5.60
N PHE A 131 -33.24 1.57 -4.65
CA PHE A 131 -34.67 1.42 -4.86
C PHE A 131 -35.42 2.74 -4.69
N ARG A 132 -36.02 3.20 -5.78
CA ARG A 132 -37.03 4.26 -5.73
C ARG A 132 -38.41 3.67 -5.44
N VAL A 133 -39.13 4.26 -4.49
CA VAL A 133 -40.51 3.87 -4.19
C VAL A 133 -41.44 4.27 -5.33
N VAL A 134 -42.30 3.34 -5.79
CA VAL A 134 -43.33 3.62 -6.80
C VAL A 134 -44.70 3.50 -6.17
N GLN A 135 -45.46 4.60 -6.22
CA GLN A 135 -46.83 4.68 -5.73
C GLN A 135 -47.83 4.26 -6.82
N SER A 136 -48.90 3.57 -6.43
CA SER A 136 -49.92 3.00 -7.32
C SER A 136 -51.34 3.36 -6.88
N GLY A 137 -52.29 3.28 -7.82
CA GLY A 137 -53.70 3.63 -7.67
C GLY A 137 -54.01 5.10 -7.99
N LYS A 138 -55.28 5.43 -8.25
CA LYS A 138 -55.74 6.79 -8.62
C LYS A 138 -55.30 7.86 -7.61
N ARG A 139 -55.35 7.53 -6.31
CA ARG A 139 -54.93 8.42 -5.20
C ARG A 139 -53.47 8.21 -4.75
N ARG A 140 -52.68 7.35 -5.41
CA ARG A 140 -51.26 7.06 -5.12
C ARG A 140 -50.91 6.67 -3.67
N LYS A 141 -51.86 6.15 -2.88
CA LYS A 141 -51.63 5.75 -1.48
C LYS A 141 -50.84 4.44 -1.31
N LYS A 142 -50.73 3.60 -2.34
CA LYS A 142 -50.13 2.26 -2.23
C LYS A 142 -48.68 2.27 -2.73
N ALA A 143 -47.72 2.12 -1.82
CA ALA A 143 -46.28 2.27 -2.07
C ALA A 143 -45.48 0.95 -1.95
N TRP A 144 -46.04 -0.18 -2.37
CA TRP A 144 -45.42 -1.51 -2.20
C TRP A 144 -44.39 -1.86 -3.29
N LYS A 145 -44.42 -1.16 -4.42
CA LYS A 145 -43.50 -1.37 -5.55
C LYS A 145 -42.18 -0.62 -5.35
N ARG A 146 -41.10 -1.20 -5.88
CA ARG A 146 -39.73 -0.67 -5.83
C ARG A 146 -39.14 -0.69 -7.24
N LEU A 147 -38.66 0.46 -7.72
CA LEU A 147 -37.99 0.60 -9.00
C LEU A 147 -36.48 0.65 -8.78
N VAL A 148 -35.76 -0.22 -9.49
CA VAL A 148 -34.30 -0.23 -9.47
C VAL A 148 -33.77 0.97 -10.25
N THR A 149 -32.95 1.80 -9.61
CA THR A 149 -32.33 3.00 -10.19
C THR A 149 -30.94 2.75 -10.75
N LYS A 150 -30.31 1.66 -10.34
CA LYS A 150 -28.96 1.26 -10.77
C LYS A 150 -29.00 0.36 -12.02
N PRO A 151 -27.93 0.36 -12.83
CA PRO A 151 -27.75 -0.62 -13.91
C PRO A 151 -27.94 -2.05 -13.43
N CYS A 152 -28.56 -2.87 -14.25
CA CYS A 152 -28.82 -4.27 -13.95
C CYS A 152 -28.58 -5.16 -15.16
N PHE A 153 -28.19 -6.40 -14.90
CA PHE A 153 -28.18 -7.47 -15.89
C PHE A 153 -29.43 -8.31 -15.74
N VAL A 154 -29.95 -8.71 -16.88
CA VAL A 154 -31.13 -9.54 -17.00
C VAL A 154 -30.79 -10.59 -18.05
N GLY A 155 -30.94 -11.87 -17.70
CA GLY A 155 -30.61 -12.98 -18.60
C GLY A 155 -31.47 -12.99 -19.86
N GLU A 156 -30.99 -13.67 -20.90
CA GLU A 156 -31.57 -13.67 -22.25
C GLU A 156 -33.03 -14.16 -22.30
N GLY A 157 -33.41 -15.11 -21.42
CA GLY A 157 -34.78 -15.63 -21.32
C GLY A 157 -35.74 -14.82 -20.44
N PHE A 158 -35.43 -13.57 -20.10
CA PHE A 158 -36.25 -12.81 -19.14
C PHE A 158 -37.57 -12.32 -19.74
N THR A 159 -38.66 -12.86 -19.19
CA THR A 159 -40.02 -12.33 -19.40
C THR A 159 -40.47 -11.53 -18.18
N ARG A 160 -41.09 -10.37 -18.38
CA ARG A 160 -41.63 -9.57 -17.27
C ARG A 160 -42.82 -10.28 -16.64
N LYS A 161 -42.88 -10.27 -15.31
CA LYS A 161 -44.05 -10.73 -14.57
C LYS A 161 -45.22 -9.75 -14.80
N PRO A 162 -46.48 -10.22 -14.73
CA PRO A 162 -47.63 -9.33 -14.80
C PRO A 162 -47.54 -8.20 -13.77
N PRO A 163 -48.00 -6.97 -14.08
CA PRO A 163 -47.81 -5.80 -13.22
C PRO A 163 -48.34 -5.94 -11.79
N LYS A 164 -49.33 -6.83 -11.56
CA LYS A 164 -49.87 -7.10 -10.22
C LYS A 164 -48.90 -7.89 -9.32
N PHE A 165 -48.04 -8.73 -9.89
CA PHE A 165 -47.10 -9.58 -9.16
C PHE A 165 -45.65 -9.04 -9.18
N GLU A 166 -45.36 -8.05 -10.02
CA GLU A 166 -44.04 -7.40 -10.09
C GLU A 166 -43.88 -6.36 -8.96
N ARG A 167 -43.14 -6.72 -7.91
CA ARG A 167 -42.75 -5.82 -6.82
C ARG A 167 -41.49 -5.01 -7.15
N PHE A 168 -40.45 -5.67 -7.66
CA PHE A 168 -39.18 -5.06 -8.06
C PHE A 168 -39.17 -4.84 -9.58
N ILE A 169 -39.17 -3.57 -10.00
CA ILE A 169 -39.21 -3.16 -11.39
C ILE A 169 -37.78 -2.86 -11.84
N ARG A 170 -37.30 -3.60 -12.85
CA ARG A 170 -36.01 -3.36 -13.51
C ARG A 170 -36.28 -2.70 -14.87
N PRO A 171 -36.10 -1.37 -15.03
CA PRO A 171 -36.46 -0.67 -16.26
C PRO A 171 -35.54 -1.08 -17.41
N MET A 172 -36.06 -1.13 -18.65
CA MET A 172 -35.31 -1.60 -19.82
C MET A 172 -34.08 -0.74 -20.13
N ALA A 173 -34.16 0.57 -19.94
CA ALA A 173 -33.06 1.49 -20.18
C ALA A 173 -31.82 1.23 -19.30
N LEU A 174 -32.01 0.57 -18.14
CA LEU A 174 -30.92 0.22 -17.23
C LEU A 174 -30.49 -1.24 -17.37
N ARG A 175 -30.98 -1.97 -18.38
CA ARG A 175 -30.59 -3.37 -18.62
C ARG A 175 -29.42 -3.41 -19.58
N PHE A 176 -28.26 -3.80 -19.07
CA PHE A 176 -27.05 -3.99 -19.86
C PHE A 176 -26.84 -5.46 -20.16
N THR A 177 -26.41 -5.76 -21.37
CA THR A 177 -26.08 -7.12 -21.83
C THR A 177 -24.59 -7.34 -22.06
N LYS A 178 -23.82 -6.25 -22.22
CA LYS A 178 -22.37 -6.28 -22.49
C LYS A 178 -21.61 -5.41 -21.48
N ALA A 179 -20.35 -5.74 -21.25
CA ALA A 179 -19.42 -4.98 -20.43
C ALA A 179 -18.10 -4.73 -21.17
N HIS A 180 -17.46 -3.59 -20.91
CA HIS A 180 -16.11 -3.30 -21.37
C HIS A 180 -15.11 -3.90 -20.39
N VAL A 181 -14.54 -5.05 -20.75
CA VAL A 181 -13.65 -5.84 -19.91
C VAL A 181 -12.20 -5.59 -20.34
N THR A 182 -11.39 -5.13 -19.40
CA THR A 182 -9.95 -4.92 -19.60
C THR A 182 -9.17 -6.16 -19.15
N HIS A 183 -8.29 -6.66 -20.01
CA HIS A 183 -7.34 -7.71 -19.65
C HIS A 183 -6.07 -7.08 -19.06
N PRO A 184 -5.73 -7.31 -17.78
CA PRO A 184 -4.63 -6.61 -17.12
C PRO A 184 -3.23 -6.95 -17.68
N GLU A 185 -3.06 -8.09 -18.35
CA GLU A 185 -1.77 -8.50 -18.93
C GLU A 185 -1.58 -8.00 -20.36
N LEU A 186 -2.57 -8.22 -21.24
CA LEU A 186 -2.57 -7.72 -22.62
C LEU A 186 -2.72 -6.19 -22.71
N LYS A 187 -3.15 -5.51 -21.64
CA LYS A 187 -3.48 -4.07 -21.61
C LYS A 187 -4.48 -3.66 -22.71
N ALA A 188 -5.31 -4.60 -23.12
CA ALA A 188 -6.35 -4.44 -24.14
C ALA A 188 -7.75 -4.54 -23.52
N THR A 189 -8.72 -3.89 -24.16
CA THR A 189 -10.12 -3.82 -23.73
C THR A 189 -11.03 -4.49 -24.74
N PHE A 190 -11.96 -5.31 -24.26
CA PHE A 190 -12.89 -6.06 -25.09
C PHE A 190 -14.33 -5.81 -24.64
N GLN A 191 -15.27 -5.71 -25.59
CA GLN A 191 -16.68 -5.55 -25.27
C GLN A 191 -17.37 -6.91 -25.21
N LEU A 192 -17.29 -7.56 -24.04
CA LEU A 192 -17.72 -8.93 -23.86
C LEU A 192 -19.18 -9.01 -23.38
N PRO A 193 -19.96 -10.01 -23.82
CA PRO A 193 -21.29 -10.25 -23.28
C PRO A 193 -21.22 -10.72 -21.82
N ILE A 194 -22.15 -10.22 -21.01
CA ILE A 194 -22.34 -10.63 -19.63
C ILE A 194 -23.17 -11.91 -19.64
N ILE A 195 -22.69 -12.95 -18.97
CA ILE A 195 -23.42 -14.21 -18.77
C ILE A 195 -24.28 -14.11 -17.52
N GLY A 196 -23.73 -13.52 -16.44
CA GLY A 196 -24.42 -13.44 -15.16
C GLY A 196 -23.75 -12.53 -14.15
N VAL A 197 -24.48 -12.20 -13.10
CA VAL A 197 -23.97 -11.50 -11.92
C VAL A 197 -23.70 -12.53 -10.84
N LYS A 198 -22.43 -12.73 -10.47
CA LYS A 198 -22.05 -13.76 -9.50
C LYS A 198 -22.12 -13.28 -8.07
N LYS A 199 -21.65 -12.05 -7.81
CA LYS A 199 -21.61 -11.47 -6.47
C LYS A 199 -21.69 -9.96 -6.51
N ASN A 200 -22.68 -9.40 -5.83
CA ASN A 200 -22.69 -7.99 -5.46
C ASN A 200 -22.11 -7.83 -4.04
N PRO A 201 -21.19 -6.88 -3.80
CA PRO A 201 -20.54 -6.69 -2.50
C PRO A 201 -21.48 -6.16 -1.41
N SER A 202 -22.56 -5.44 -1.75
CA SER A 202 -23.43 -4.81 -0.74
C SER A 202 -24.50 -5.77 -0.21
N SER A 203 -25.16 -6.55 -1.07
CA SER A 203 -26.22 -7.47 -0.63
C SER A 203 -26.41 -8.65 -1.60
N PRO A 204 -26.70 -9.87 -1.08
CA PRO A 204 -27.12 -11.00 -1.92
C PRO A 204 -28.39 -10.71 -2.73
N LEU A 205 -29.32 -9.91 -2.20
CA LEU A 205 -30.55 -9.52 -2.92
C LEU A 205 -30.24 -8.82 -4.25
N TYR A 206 -29.21 -7.96 -4.25
CA TYR A 206 -28.74 -7.27 -5.45
C TYR A 206 -28.14 -8.23 -6.46
N THR A 207 -27.52 -9.32 -5.99
CA THR A 207 -27.02 -10.39 -6.86
C THR A 207 -28.19 -11.09 -7.57
N SER A 208 -29.24 -11.46 -6.83
CA SER A 208 -30.44 -12.11 -7.41
C SER A 208 -31.20 -11.20 -8.37
N LEU A 209 -31.26 -9.90 -8.08
CA LEU A 209 -31.86 -8.91 -8.98
C LEU A 209 -30.96 -8.55 -10.17
N GLY A 210 -29.70 -8.97 -10.16
CA GLY A 210 -28.71 -8.64 -11.18
C GLY A 210 -28.27 -7.18 -11.15
N VAL A 211 -28.37 -6.49 -10.01
CA VAL A 211 -27.94 -5.09 -9.87
C VAL A 211 -26.41 -5.02 -9.92
N ILE A 212 -25.91 -4.13 -10.78
CA ILE A 212 -24.49 -3.92 -11.03
C ILE A 212 -24.08 -2.60 -10.40
N THR A 213 -23.30 -2.69 -9.34
CA THR A 213 -22.63 -1.57 -8.67
C THR A 213 -21.12 -1.73 -8.76
N LYS A 214 -20.36 -0.70 -8.38
CA LYS A 214 -18.90 -0.79 -8.28
C LYS A 214 -18.50 -2.02 -7.45
N GLY A 215 -17.50 -2.76 -7.93
CA GLY A 215 -16.97 -3.98 -7.31
C GLY A 215 -17.86 -5.22 -7.42
N THR A 216 -18.99 -5.15 -8.15
CA THR A 216 -19.76 -6.34 -8.52
C THR A 216 -18.91 -7.29 -9.37
N VAL A 217 -18.96 -8.57 -9.05
CA VAL A 217 -18.30 -9.64 -9.81
C VAL A 217 -19.30 -10.20 -10.82
N LEU A 218 -18.95 -10.04 -12.09
CA LEU A 218 -19.67 -10.54 -13.25
C LEU A 218 -19.01 -11.80 -13.79
N GLU A 219 -19.80 -12.65 -14.40
CA GLU A 219 -19.34 -13.71 -15.28
C GLU A 219 -19.51 -13.20 -16.71
N VAL A 220 -18.40 -13.14 -17.46
CA VAL A 220 -18.34 -12.60 -18.82
C VAL A 220 -17.88 -13.67 -19.80
N ASN A 221 -18.43 -13.64 -21.00
CA ASN A 221 -18.04 -14.56 -22.05
C ASN A 221 -16.67 -14.15 -22.63
N VAL A 222 -15.68 -15.04 -22.59
CA VAL A 222 -14.30 -14.80 -23.04
C VAL A 222 -13.93 -15.64 -24.27
N SER A 223 -14.91 -16.21 -24.97
CA SER A 223 -14.69 -16.97 -26.21
C SER A 223 -13.86 -16.18 -27.25
N GLU A 224 -14.11 -14.88 -27.39
CA GLU A 224 -13.35 -13.99 -28.29
C GLU A 224 -11.86 -13.86 -27.92
N LEU A 225 -11.47 -14.14 -26.67
CA LEU A 225 -10.08 -14.08 -26.22
C LEU A 225 -9.29 -15.35 -26.53
N GLY A 226 -9.95 -16.44 -26.97
CA GLY A 226 -9.28 -17.69 -27.30
C GLY A 226 -8.50 -18.32 -26.14
N MET A 227 -8.95 -18.12 -24.90
CA MET A 227 -8.26 -18.69 -23.73
C MET A 227 -8.43 -20.21 -23.70
N VAL A 228 -7.33 -20.95 -23.63
CA VAL A 228 -7.33 -22.41 -23.54
C VAL A 228 -6.65 -22.84 -22.25
N THR A 229 -7.20 -23.85 -21.60
CA THR A 229 -6.57 -24.49 -20.43
C THR A 229 -5.39 -25.37 -20.86
N GLN A 230 -4.51 -25.75 -19.93
CA GLN A 230 -3.41 -26.68 -20.24
C GLN A 230 -3.90 -28.03 -20.82
N GLY A 231 -5.16 -28.41 -20.57
CA GLY A 231 -5.79 -29.61 -21.12
C GLY A 231 -6.52 -29.39 -22.46
N GLY A 232 -6.25 -28.30 -23.19
CA GLY A 232 -6.82 -28.05 -24.52
C GLY A 232 -8.30 -27.62 -24.52
N LYS A 233 -8.97 -27.57 -23.36
CA LYS A 233 -10.35 -27.11 -23.26
C LYS A 233 -10.41 -25.58 -23.37
N VAL A 234 -11.28 -25.09 -24.24
CA VAL A 234 -11.56 -23.66 -24.44
C VAL A 234 -12.33 -23.10 -23.26
N VAL A 235 -11.86 -21.99 -22.70
CA VAL A 235 -12.53 -21.24 -21.65
C VAL A 235 -13.47 -20.25 -22.31
N TRP A 236 -14.76 -20.38 -22.05
CA TRP A 236 -15.78 -19.49 -22.59
C TRP A 236 -16.34 -18.52 -21.54
N GLY A 237 -16.15 -18.78 -20.24
CA GLY A 237 -16.63 -17.93 -19.15
C GLY A 237 -15.50 -17.58 -18.17
N LYS A 238 -15.42 -16.31 -17.75
CA LYS A 238 -14.47 -15.87 -16.73
C LYS A 238 -15.06 -14.78 -15.86
N TYR A 239 -14.56 -14.67 -14.63
CA TYR A 239 -14.99 -13.62 -13.73
C TYR A 239 -14.30 -12.29 -14.06
N ALA A 240 -15.06 -11.21 -13.99
CA ALA A 240 -14.57 -9.84 -14.10
C ALA A 240 -15.18 -8.99 -12.99
N GLN A 241 -14.41 -8.06 -12.45
CA GLN A 241 -14.89 -7.13 -11.43
C GLN A 241 -15.14 -5.75 -12.02
N VAL A 242 -16.33 -5.19 -11.78
CA VAL A 242 -16.69 -3.84 -12.20
C VAL A 242 -15.88 -2.81 -11.41
N THR A 243 -15.26 -1.86 -12.11
CA THR A 243 -14.35 -0.87 -11.50
C THR A 243 -14.95 0.51 -11.37
N ASN A 244 -15.88 0.88 -12.24
CA ASN A 244 -16.53 2.19 -12.26
C ASN A 244 -17.89 2.20 -11.55
N HIS A 245 -18.57 3.36 -11.56
CA HIS A 245 -19.95 3.51 -11.10
C HIS A 245 -20.86 3.61 -12.34
N PRO A 246 -21.42 2.49 -12.82
CA PRO A 246 -22.09 2.45 -14.12
C PRO A 246 -23.34 3.35 -14.18
N GLU A 247 -23.93 3.72 -13.03
CA GLU A 247 -25.05 4.66 -12.94
C GLU A 247 -24.72 6.08 -13.39
N ASN A 248 -23.45 6.50 -13.33
CA ASN A 248 -23.03 7.86 -13.67
C ASN A 248 -22.50 7.93 -15.11
N ASP A 249 -21.86 6.85 -15.57
CA ASP A 249 -21.14 6.83 -16.84
C ASP A 249 -21.98 6.29 -18.00
N GLY A 250 -23.00 5.46 -17.71
CA GLY A 250 -23.75 4.72 -18.72
C GLY A 250 -22.97 3.56 -19.37
N CYS A 251 -21.78 3.25 -18.86
CA CYS A 251 -20.92 2.15 -19.31
C CYS A 251 -20.57 1.24 -18.14
N ILE A 252 -20.45 -0.07 -18.40
CA ILE A 252 -19.94 -1.03 -17.40
C ILE A 252 -18.49 -1.34 -17.74
N ASN A 253 -17.57 -0.75 -16.98
CA ASN A 253 -16.14 -1.01 -17.11
C ASN A 253 -15.74 -2.04 -16.06
N ALA A 254 -15.11 -3.13 -16.50
CA ALA A 254 -14.68 -4.21 -15.63
C ALA A 254 -13.23 -4.62 -15.92
N VAL A 255 -12.57 -5.18 -14.92
CA VAL A 255 -11.25 -5.78 -15.05
C VAL A 255 -11.40 -7.28 -14.90
N LEU A 256 -10.86 -8.02 -15.85
CA LEU A 256 -10.88 -9.47 -15.85
C LEU A 256 -10.05 -9.98 -14.66
N LEU A 257 -10.63 -10.90 -13.89
CA LEU A 257 -9.95 -11.54 -12.77
C LEU A 257 -9.02 -12.62 -13.33
N THR A 258 -7.80 -12.20 -13.69
CA THR A 258 -6.70 -13.13 -13.87
C THR A 258 -6.08 -13.46 -12.53
N ILE A 259 -5.40 -14.60 -12.45
CA ILE A 259 -4.64 -15.00 -11.27
C ILE A 259 -3.41 -14.05 -11.18
N LYS A 260 -3.62 -12.83 -10.68
CA LYS A 260 -2.53 -11.95 -10.30
C LYS A 260 -2.14 -12.32 -8.88
N ARG A 261 -0.96 -12.93 -8.73
CA ARG A 261 -0.24 -12.87 -7.46
C ARG A 261 -0.15 -11.38 -7.12
N LYS A 262 -0.68 -10.95 -5.97
CA LYS A 262 -0.42 -9.61 -5.45
C LYS A 262 1.10 -9.44 -5.55
N ARG A 263 1.58 -8.45 -6.31
CA ARG A 263 2.91 -7.92 -6.04
C ARG A 263 2.77 -7.35 -4.65
N MET A 264 3.08 -8.17 -3.65
CA MET A 264 3.50 -7.64 -2.36
C MET A 264 4.54 -6.59 -2.71
N HIS A 265 4.40 -5.41 -2.12
CA HIS A 265 5.50 -4.46 -2.11
C HIS A 265 6.79 -5.23 -1.84
N GLU A 266 7.81 -4.88 -2.60
CA GLU A 266 9.16 -5.40 -2.56
C GLU A 266 9.79 -5.02 -1.21
N SER A 267 9.35 -5.72 -0.16
CA SER A 267 9.84 -5.69 1.23
C SER A 267 9.14 -6.78 2.05
N PHE A 268 9.01 -7.99 1.51
CA PHE A 268 8.76 -9.17 2.32
C PHE A 268 9.86 -10.17 2.03
N ILE A 269 10.87 -10.16 2.89
CA ILE A 269 11.96 -11.13 2.88
C ILE A 269 11.33 -12.46 3.33
N GLU A 270 11.47 -13.49 2.49
CA GLU A 270 11.04 -14.84 2.82
C GLU A 270 11.81 -15.32 4.06
N THR A 271 11.15 -15.46 5.22
CA THR A 271 11.75 -16.00 6.45
C THR A 271 11.99 -17.52 6.39
N THR A 272 11.99 -18.11 5.20
CA THR A 272 12.20 -19.56 5.01
C THR A 272 13.65 -19.95 4.70
N SER A 273 14.60 -19.04 4.86
CA SER A 273 16.03 -19.38 4.86
C SER A 273 16.81 -18.62 5.94
N ILE A 274 16.35 -18.66 7.19
CA ILE A 274 17.24 -18.34 8.32
C ILE A 274 18.00 -19.63 8.63
N THR A 275 19.10 -19.86 7.94
CA THR A 275 20.07 -20.90 8.31
C THR A 275 21.08 -20.38 9.33
N SER A 276 21.18 -19.07 9.54
CA SER A 276 22.22 -18.45 10.35
C SER A 276 21.71 -17.25 11.17
N TYR A 277 22.01 -17.23 12.47
CA TYR A 277 21.63 -16.18 13.43
C TYR A 277 22.12 -14.77 13.03
N TRP A 278 23.30 -14.69 12.39
CA TRP A 278 23.86 -13.44 11.89
C TRP A 278 23.02 -12.76 10.81
N GLN A 279 22.40 -13.57 9.94
CA GLN A 279 21.56 -13.08 8.86
C GLN A 279 20.24 -12.49 9.40
N PHE A 280 19.77 -13.00 10.55
CA PHE A 280 18.63 -12.43 11.26
C PHE A 280 18.92 -11.04 11.82
N LEU A 281 20.09 -10.82 12.44
CA LEU A 281 20.45 -9.52 13.01
C LEU A 281 20.67 -8.41 11.95
N GLN A 282 21.22 -8.78 10.79
CA GLN A 282 21.41 -7.83 9.67
C GLN A 282 20.10 -7.43 8.98
N MET A 283 19.05 -8.24 9.14
CA MET A 283 17.73 -7.97 8.56
C MET A 283 16.93 -6.96 9.39
N ILE A 284 17.27 -6.78 10.66
CA ILE A 284 16.60 -5.83 11.54
C ILE A 284 16.97 -4.41 11.09
N ASN A 285 15.97 -3.59 10.83
CA ASN A 285 16.19 -2.19 10.46
C ASN A 285 16.42 -1.33 11.71
N TRP A 286 17.68 -1.26 12.15
CA TRP A 286 18.09 -0.53 13.36
C TRP A 286 17.84 0.99 13.32
N HIS A 287 17.40 1.54 12.17
CA HIS A 287 17.05 2.95 12.03
C HIS A 287 15.62 3.28 12.49
N GLU A 288 14.83 2.30 12.93
CA GLU A 288 13.51 2.61 13.49
C GLU A 288 13.61 3.37 14.82
N PRO A 289 12.85 4.47 15.00
CA PRO A 289 12.96 5.33 16.20
C PRO A 289 12.77 4.60 17.53
N TRP A 290 11.88 3.60 17.59
CA TRP A 290 11.61 2.86 18.81
C TRP A 290 12.72 1.86 19.17
N LEU A 291 13.41 1.29 18.18
CA LEU A 291 14.57 0.41 18.39
C LEU A 291 15.76 1.20 18.93
N ILE A 292 15.99 2.40 18.39
CA ILE A 292 17.03 3.31 18.88
C ILE A 292 16.72 3.71 20.34
N ALA A 293 15.46 4.04 20.64
CA ALA A 293 15.03 4.34 22.00
C ALA A 293 15.21 3.14 22.95
N LEU A 294 14.95 1.91 22.49
CA LEU A 294 15.17 0.68 23.27
C LEU A 294 16.65 0.44 23.56
N CYS A 295 17.53 0.58 22.55
CA CYS A 295 18.98 0.49 22.75
C CYS A 295 19.47 1.56 23.72
N GLY A 296 19.02 2.81 23.56
CA GLY A 296 19.33 3.90 24.48
C GLY A 296 18.86 3.62 25.91
N PHE A 297 17.65 3.08 26.06
CA PHE A 297 17.10 2.67 27.35
C PHE A 297 17.97 1.63 28.06
N HIS A 298 18.46 0.61 27.34
CA HIS A 298 19.34 -0.40 27.94
C HIS A 298 20.68 0.18 28.42
N VAL A 299 21.27 1.10 27.64
CA VAL A 299 22.51 1.80 28.03
C VAL A 299 22.29 2.69 29.25
N ILE A 300 21.18 3.46 29.27
CA ILE A 300 20.80 4.29 30.42
C ILE A 300 20.57 3.43 31.67
N CYS A 301 19.87 2.30 31.54
CA CYS A 301 19.67 1.37 32.65
C CYS A 301 21.00 0.85 33.20
N LEU A 302 21.94 0.48 32.34
CA LEU A 302 23.27 0.01 32.75
C LEU A 302 24.05 1.12 33.45
N LEU A 303 24.03 2.34 32.92
CA LEU A 303 24.67 3.50 33.56
C LEU A 303 24.10 3.80 34.94
N ILE A 304 22.77 3.76 35.08
CA ILE A 304 22.09 3.95 36.35
C ILE A 304 22.51 2.86 37.35
N ILE A 305 22.55 1.59 36.95
CA ILE A 305 22.99 0.48 37.82
C ILE A 305 24.42 0.70 38.33
N ILE A 306 25.31 1.21 37.47
CA ILE A 306 26.71 1.51 37.83
C ILE A 306 26.80 2.72 38.76
N LEU A 307 26.04 3.78 38.51
CA LEU A 307 26.07 5.00 39.33
C LEU A 307 25.45 4.77 40.72
N THR A 308 24.42 3.92 40.83
CA THR A 308 23.71 3.68 42.10
C THR A 308 24.29 2.53 42.92
N ARG A 309 25.53 2.10 42.65
CA ARG A 309 26.22 0.99 43.36
C ARG A 309 26.21 1.10 44.88
N GLY A 310 26.19 2.33 45.43
CA GLY A 310 26.16 2.59 46.87
C GLY A 310 24.78 2.59 47.53
N HIS A 311 23.68 2.50 46.76
CA HIS A 311 22.32 2.66 47.29
C HIS A 311 21.39 1.50 46.86
N LEU A 312 21.44 0.41 47.62
CA LEU A 312 20.68 -0.83 47.36
C LEU A 312 19.15 -0.60 47.22
N ASN A 313 18.57 0.25 48.06
CA ASN A 313 17.13 0.53 48.03
C ASN A 313 16.69 1.21 46.72
N ILE A 314 17.55 2.07 46.17
CA ILE A 314 17.29 2.78 44.91
C ILE A 314 17.34 1.77 43.74
N GLN A 315 18.30 0.84 43.76
CA GLN A 315 18.42 -0.20 42.74
C GLN A 315 17.19 -1.13 42.70
N ILE A 316 16.65 -1.52 43.86
CA ILE A 316 15.45 -2.37 43.94
C ILE A 316 14.22 -1.64 43.39
N PHE A 317 14.05 -0.36 43.74
CA PHE A 317 12.93 0.44 43.25
C PHE A 317 12.98 0.60 41.71
N ILE A 318 14.17 0.86 41.17
CA ILE A 318 14.41 0.95 39.73
C ILE A 318 14.12 -0.39 39.05
N PHE A 319 14.55 -1.51 39.62
CA PHE A 319 14.28 -2.84 39.07
C PHE A 319 12.77 -3.15 38.97
N LEU A 320 12.01 -2.85 40.02
CA LEU A 320 10.55 -3.02 40.02
C LEU A 320 9.85 -2.11 38.98
N GLY A 321 10.32 -0.86 38.85
CA GLY A 321 9.83 0.07 37.83
C GLY A 321 10.09 -0.41 36.40
N LEU A 322 11.28 -0.95 36.14
CA LEU A 322 11.66 -1.49 34.82
C LEU A 322 10.83 -2.72 34.44
N GLN A 323 10.53 -3.60 35.40
CA GLN A 323 9.65 -4.75 35.19
C GLN A 323 8.22 -4.33 34.82
N TYR A 324 7.70 -3.28 35.46
CA TYR A 324 6.38 -2.73 35.17
C TYR A 324 6.30 -2.11 33.76
N ILE A 325 7.30 -1.32 33.37
CA ILE A 325 7.40 -0.73 32.03
C ILE A 325 7.46 -1.81 30.95
N ASN A 326 8.21 -2.89 31.20
CA ASN A 326 8.31 -4.02 30.28
C ASN A 326 6.94 -4.72 30.06
N LYS A 327 6.15 -4.88 31.13
CA LYS A 327 4.79 -5.45 31.05
C LYS A 327 3.83 -4.56 30.23
N LEU A 328 3.88 -3.24 30.46
CA LEU A 328 3.06 -2.28 29.70
C LEU A 328 3.43 -2.22 28.21
N ALA A 329 4.73 -2.30 27.89
CA ALA A 329 5.21 -2.32 26.51
C ALA A 329 4.76 -3.59 25.77
N ALA A 330 4.74 -4.74 26.46
CA ALA A 330 4.26 -6.01 25.91
C ALA A 330 2.75 -6.00 25.61
N GLU A 331 1.93 -5.35 26.44
CA GLU A 331 0.48 -5.27 26.23
C GLU A 331 0.10 -4.28 25.11
N LYS A 332 0.91 -3.23 24.88
CA LYS A 332 0.61 -2.12 23.96
C LYS A 332 1.51 -2.08 22.71
N TRP A 333 2.09 -3.20 22.32
CA TRP A 333 3.06 -3.28 21.21
C TRP A 333 2.53 -2.75 19.87
N GLN A 334 1.22 -2.82 19.62
CA GLN A 334 0.59 -2.36 18.39
C GLN A 334 0.57 -0.83 18.21
N LEU A 335 0.89 -0.06 19.25
CA LEU A 335 0.88 1.41 19.18
C LEU A 335 2.19 2.00 18.66
N PHE A 336 3.31 1.26 18.74
CA PHE A 336 4.64 1.81 18.43
C PHE A 336 5.43 1.05 17.36
N ALA A 337 5.09 -0.20 17.06
CA ALA A 337 5.74 -0.97 16.00
C ALA A 337 4.91 -0.89 14.70
N GLY A 338 5.50 -0.33 13.64
CA GLY A 338 4.89 -0.29 12.31
C GLY A 338 4.91 -1.66 11.60
N ASP A 339 5.92 -2.48 11.94
CA ASP A 339 6.13 -3.81 11.41
C ASP A 339 5.91 -4.91 12.46
N GLN A 340 5.52 -6.11 12.01
CA GLN A 340 5.31 -7.25 12.89
C GLN A 340 6.63 -7.99 13.17
N TYR A 341 7.43 -7.48 14.10
CA TYR A 341 8.67 -8.10 14.59
C TYR A 341 8.44 -9.34 15.49
N PHE A 342 7.21 -9.53 15.95
CA PHE A 342 6.82 -10.59 16.88
C PHE A 342 6.40 -11.86 16.12
N ASP A 343 7.32 -12.82 16.03
CA ASP A 343 7.09 -14.16 15.47
C ASP A 343 6.74 -15.16 16.58
N SER A 344 5.99 -16.21 16.23
CA SER A 344 5.61 -17.37 17.04
C SER A 344 6.76 -18.08 17.74
N ARG A 345 7.99 -17.98 17.21
CA ARG A 345 9.21 -18.55 17.80
C ARG A 345 9.91 -17.61 18.80
N GLY A 346 9.48 -16.34 18.89
CA GLY A 346 9.98 -15.40 19.89
C GLY A 346 11.45 -14.96 19.76
N MET A 347 12.13 -15.28 18.66
CA MET A 347 13.57 -14.99 18.46
C MET A 347 13.93 -13.51 18.60
N PHE A 348 13.07 -12.61 18.13
CA PHE A 348 13.28 -11.17 18.26
C PHE A 348 13.17 -10.69 19.71
N ILE A 349 12.13 -11.16 20.41
CA ILE A 349 11.90 -10.82 21.83
C ILE A 349 13.06 -11.35 22.68
N SER A 350 13.51 -12.58 22.44
CA SER A 350 14.58 -13.16 23.25
C SER A 350 15.92 -12.43 23.03
N THR A 351 16.23 -12.05 21.80
CA THR A 351 17.55 -11.49 21.46
C THR A 351 17.65 -9.99 21.74
N VAL A 352 16.66 -9.20 21.31
CA VAL A 352 16.72 -7.74 21.37
C VAL A 352 16.22 -7.21 22.71
N LEU A 353 15.17 -7.81 23.27
CA LEU A 353 14.57 -7.35 24.52
C LEU A 353 15.14 -8.10 25.74
N SER A 354 15.23 -9.43 25.68
CA SER A 354 15.55 -10.21 26.89
C SER A 354 17.05 -10.33 27.18
N LEU A 355 17.91 -10.46 26.16
CA LEU A 355 19.34 -10.65 26.34
C LEU A 355 20.02 -9.47 27.06
N PRO A 356 19.77 -8.19 26.70
CA PRO A 356 20.39 -7.06 27.41
C PRO A 356 19.88 -6.92 28.84
N VAL A 357 18.61 -7.25 29.09
CA VAL A 357 18.02 -7.25 30.44
C VAL A 357 18.67 -8.31 31.31
N ILE A 358 18.89 -9.52 30.78
CA ILE A 358 19.56 -10.61 31.49
C ILE A 358 21.00 -10.21 31.82
N ILE A 359 21.73 -9.60 30.89
CA ILE A 359 23.10 -9.09 31.14
C ILE A 359 23.11 -8.05 32.26
N ASN A 360 22.17 -7.09 32.23
CA ASN A 360 22.02 -6.10 33.29
C ASN A 360 21.71 -6.75 34.65
N CYS A 361 20.86 -7.80 34.67
CA CYS A 361 20.56 -8.56 35.88
C CYS A 361 21.79 -9.30 36.42
N CYS A 362 22.57 -9.95 35.54
CA CYS A 362 23.80 -10.64 35.94
C CYS A 362 24.83 -9.68 36.53
N ILE A 363 24.99 -8.48 35.95
CA ILE A 363 25.88 -7.43 36.47
C ILE A 363 25.41 -6.97 37.84
N LEU A 364 24.10 -6.76 38.04
CA LEU A 364 23.53 -6.37 39.33
C LEU A 364 23.80 -7.44 40.40
N VAL A 365 23.54 -8.71 40.08
CA VAL A 365 23.80 -9.83 41.01
C VAL A 365 25.29 -9.91 41.34
N ALA A 366 26.18 -9.73 40.37
CA ALA A 366 27.63 -9.75 40.60
C ALA A 366 28.09 -8.60 41.53
N ILE A 367 27.57 -7.38 41.33
CA ILE A 367 27.83 -6.23 42.21
C ILE A 367 27.31 -6.53 43.62
N TRP A 368 26.10 -7.07 43.75
CA TRP A 368 25.50 -7.39 45.03
C TRP A 368 26.26 -8.48 45.79
N LEU A 369 26.74 -9.51 45.09
CA LEU A 369 27.59 -10.55 45.67
C LEU A 369 28.93 -9.97 46.14
N TYR A 370 29.52 -9.06 45.37
CA TYR A 370 30.77 -8.40 45.76
C TYR A 370 30.59 -7.58 47.05
N GLU A 371 29.56 -6.73 47.11
CA GLU A 371 29.25 -5.92 48.30
C GLU A 371 28.94 -6.81 49.52
N SER A 372 28.20 -7.90 49.33
CA SER A 372 27.87 -8.86 50.39
C SER A 372 29.12 -9.54 50.95
N ILE A 373 30.09 -9.90 50.10
CA ILE A 373 31.38 -10.46 50.52
C ILE A 373 32.20 -9.43 51.29
N VAL A 374 32.21 -8.16 50.87
CA VAL A 374 32.91 -7.06 51.56
C VAL A 374 32.32 -6.82 52.95
N LEU A 375 30.99 -6.73 53.06
CA LEU A 375 30.29 -6.59 54.34
C LEU A 375 30.53 -7.78 55.27
N LEU A 376 30.52 -9.01 54.73
CA LEU A 376 30.82 -10.21 55.51
C LEU A 376 32.26 -10.22 56.01
N LYS A 377 33.24 -9.80 55.20
CA LYS A 377 34.64 -9.63 55.63
C LYS A 377 34.77 -8.61 56.76
N ILE A 378 34.07 -7.47 56.68
CA ILE A 378 34.04 -6.45 57.73
C ILE A 378 33.40 -7.01 59.01
N CYS A 379 32.28 -7.74 58.89
CA CYS A 379 31.60 -8.39 60.01
C CYS A 379 32.49 -9.43 60.70
N ILE A 380 33.12 -10.34 59.93
CA ILE A 380 34.06 -11.33 60.46
C ILE A 380 35.24 -10.64 61.18
N LYS A 381 35.76 -9.54 60.62
CA LYS A 381 36.85 -8.77 61.26
C LYS A 381 36.40 -8.13 62.57
N ARG A 382 35.18 -7.57 62.63
CA ARG A 382 34.59 -7.02 63.87
C ARG A 382 34.34 -8.10 64.92
N VAL A 383 33.79 -9.26 64.54
CA VAL A 383 33.56 -10.39 65.45
C VAL A 383 34.88 -10.96 65.97
N LYS A 384 35.91 -11.09 65.12
CA LYS A 384 37.27 -11.49 65.56
C LYS A 384 37.84 -10.48 66.57
N LYS A 385 37.68 -9.17 66.33
CA LYS A 385 38.13 -8.11 67.25
C LYS A 385 37.44 -8.21 68.62
N ILE A 386 36.11 -8.38 68.64
CA ILE A 386 35.33 -8.57 69.87
C ILE A 386 35.75 -9.85 70.61
N ARG A 387 36.03 -10.96 69.89
CA ARG A 387 36.55 -12.19 70.50
C ARG A 387 37.95 -12.00 71.10
N THR A 388 38.84 -11.28 70.43
CA THR A 388 40.18 -10.97 70.97
C THR A 388 40.13 -10.02 72.17
N GLU A 389 39.20 -9.06 72.19
CA GLU A 389 38.98 -8.17 73.35
C GLU A 389 38.42 -8.97 74.54
N LYS A 390 37.39 -9.80 74.34
CA LYS A 390 36.89 -10.71 75.39
C LYS A 390 37.96 -11.66 75.94
N ASN A 391 38.81 -12.23 75.07
CA ASN A 391 39.90 -13.09 75.52
C ASN A 391 40.95 -12.32 76.35
N LYS A 392 41.29 -11.08 75.96
CA LYS A 392 42.17 -10.20 76.75
C LYS A 392 41.56 -9.83 78.10
N ASP A 393 40.26 -9.55 78.15
CA ASP A 393 39.56 -9.25 79.40
C ASP A 393 39.52 -10.49 80.32
N THR A 394 39.27 -11.69 79.78
CA THR A 394 39.34 -12.92 80.57
C THR A 394 40.74 -13.28 81.06
N ASP A 395 41.79 -12.99 80.29
CA ASP A 395 43.18 -13.18 80.73
C ASP A 395 43.60 -12.14 81.78
N ASN A 396 43.12 -10.90 81.66
CA ASN A 396 43.32 -9.87 82.68
C ASN A 396 42.57 -10.19 83.99
N ASP A 397 41.35 -10.71 83.92
CA ASP A 397 40.61 -11.16 85.10
C ASP A 397 41.24 -12.40 85.76
N LYS A 398 41.82 -13.31 84.97
CA LYS A 398 42.60 -14.45 85.51
C LYS A 398 43.90 -14.00 86.17
N LYS A 399 44.56 -12.94 85.67
CA LYS A 399 45.72 -12.34 86.33
C LYS A 399 45.35 -11.65 87.64
N LYS A 400 44.24 -10.89 87.68
CA LYS A 400 43.74 -10.25 88.91
C LYS A 400 43.26 -11.20 90.00
N LYS A 401 42.95 -12.46 89.68
CA LYS A 401 42.61 -13.50 90.68
C LYS A 401 43.83 -14.29 91.18
N LYS A 402 45.02 -14.04 90.63
CA LYS A 402 46.28 -14.71 91.00
C LYS A 402 47.27 -13.81 91.77
N GLU A 403 46.91 -12.55 91.97
CA GLU A 403 47.46 -11.64 92.98
C GLU A 403 46.42 -11.49 94.10
#